data_AF-A0A3E2BJ84-F1
#
_entry.id   AF-A0A3E2BJ84-F1
#
_cell.length_a   1.000
_cell.length_b   1.000
_cell.length_c   1.000
_cell.angle_alpha   90.00
_cell.angle_beta   90.00
_cell.angle_gamma   90.00
#
_symmetry.space_group_name_H-M   'P 1'
#
loop_
_entity.id
_entity.type
_entity.pdbx_description
1 polymer ?
#
loop_
_entity_poly.entity_id
_entity_poly.type
_entity_poly.pdbx_seq_one_letter_code
_entity_poly.pdbx_strand_id
1 'polypeptide(L)'
;MGSLRKFLITAILKPWRHSGLYGEFRTQGVGFRTGLLLVVLGLAFSLTSIAQAACGHFPSVPVILPLRLENYFVWQALLVVPWIVLSWFLVGLLARVLLGLMGAAVSLRQVLVLLGLGFSSFLFLLWIPHLLTAIFYLLGMSQKEWVDLLSQPGWFQTLYLVLIALAILAGWLSLNLSLGRISKKRRLAGYLVANLGFLTWLLLLVVILR
;
A
#
# COMPACT_ATOMS: atom_id res chain seq x y z
N MET A 1 -12.58 -13.39 21.62
CA MET A 1 -11.91 -12.32 20.86
C MET A 1 -11.04 -12.95 19.79
N GLY A 2 -11.24 -12.64 18.50
CA GLY A 2 -10.34 -13.15 17.46
C GLY A 2 -8.95 -12.54 17.61
N SER A 3 -7.91 -13.38 17.69
CA SER A 3 -6.51 -12.96 17.87
C SER A 3 -6.11 -11.93 16.81
N LEU A 4 -5.52 -10.80 17.24
CA LEU A 4 -5.01 -9.74 16.37
C LEU A 4 -4.08 -10.31 15.29
N ARG A 5 -3.24 -11.28 15.65
CA ARG A 5 -2.35 -12.00 14.73
C ARG A 5 -3.13 -12.64 13.57
N LYS A 6 -4.24 -13.32 13.86
CA LYS A 6 -5.08 -13.96 12.82
C LYS A 6 -5.67 -12.91 11.88
N PHE A 7 -6.09 -11.76 12.41
CA PHE A 7 -6.59 -10.65 11.60
C PHE A 7 -5.51 -10.13 10.65
N LEU A 8 -4.32 -9.80 11.16
CA LEU A 8 -3.21 -9.25 10.37
C LEU A 8 -2.77 -10.20 9.25
N ILE A 9 -2.55 -11.48 9.57
CA ILE A 9 -2.14 -12.50 8.60
C ILE A 9 -3.21 -12.66 7.50
N THR A 10 -4.49 -12.67 7.88
CA THR A 10 -5.57 -12.85 6.92
C THR A 10 -5.75 -11.61 6.04
N ALA A 11 -5.61 -10.40 6.59
CA ALA A 11 -5.69 -9.14 5.86
C ALA A 11 -4.59 -9.00 4.80
N ILE A 12 -3.38 -9.46 5.11
CA ILE A 12 -2.25 -9.32 4.17
C ILE A 12 -2.28 -10.45 3.13
N LEU A 13 -2.42 -11.71 3.58
CA LEU A 13 -2.16 -12.89 2.76
C LEU A 13 -3.39 -13.56 2.15
N LYS A 14 -4.60 -13.20 2.60
CA LYS A 14 -5.85 -13.88 2.19
C LYS A 14 -6.90 -12.88 1.71
N PRO A 15 -6.65 -12.17 0.59
CA PRO A 15 -7.54 -11.15 0.06
C PRO A 15 -8.97 -11.63 -0.19
N TRP A 16 -9.15 -12.90 -0.56
CA TRP A 16 -10.48 -13.51 -0.74
C TRP A 16 -11.33 -13.59 0.54
N ARG A 17 -10.74 -13.36 1.73
CA ARG A 17 -11.42 -13.38 3.03
C ARG A 17 -11.78 -11.98 3.57
N HIS A 18 -11.48 -10.89 2.87
CA HIS A 18 -11.69 -9.53 3.38
C HIS A 18 -13.14 -9.20 3.72
N SER A 19 -14.10 -9.61 2.87
CA SER A 19 -15.52 -9.43 3.19
C SER A 19 -15.94 -10.24 4.43
N GLY A 20 -15.34 -11.41 4.64
CA GLY A 20 -15.55 -12.24 5.83
C GLY A 20 -14.95 -11.60 7.08
N LEU A 21 -13.74 -11.05 6.99
CA LEU A 21 -13.11 -10.29 8.08
C LEU A 21 -13.93 -9.06 8.49
N TYR A 22 -14.46 -8.32 7.51
CA TYR A 22 -15.36 -7.21 7.79
C TYR A 22 -16.60 -7.67 8.56
N GLY A 23 -17.21 -8.79 8.16
CA GLY A 23 -18.36 -9.38 8.86
C GLY A 23 -18.04 -9.82 10.28
N GLU A 24 -16.99 -10.62 10.45
CA GLU A 24 -16.56 -11.20 11.74
C GLU A 24 -16.21 -10.13 12.79
N PHE A 25 -15.56 -9.04 12.37
CA PHE A 25 -15.06 -8.00 13.27
C PHE A 25 -15.85 -6.69 13.23
N ARG A 26 -17.02 -6.64 12.57
CA ARG A 26 -17.82 -5.40 12.41
C ARG A 26 -18.11 -4.70 13.74
N THR A 27 -18.47 -5.48 14.76
CA THR A 27 -18.79 -5.01 16.12
C THR A 27 -17.54 -4.87 17.01
N GLN A 28 -16.39 -5.42 16.59
CA GLN A 28 -15.14 -5.47 17.36
C GLN A 28 -14.10 -4.45 16.86
N GLY A 29 -14.56 -3.33 16.28
CA GLY A 29 -13.67 -2.25 15.86
C GLY A 29 -12.82 -2.55 14.61
N VAL A 30 -13.33 -3.31 13.63
CA VAL A 30 -12.59 -3.60 12.37
C VAL A 30 -12.02 -2.36 11.67
N GLY A 31 -12.70 -1.21 11.78
CA GLY A 31 -12.20 0.07 11.26
C GLY A 31 -10.88 0.48 11.91
N PHE A 32 -10.83 0.47 13.25
CA PHE A 32 -9.63 0.75 14.01
C PHE A 32 -8.51 -0.23 13.69
N ARG A 33 -8.80 -1.54 13.62
CA ARG A 33 -7.80 -2.57 13.27
C ARG A 33 -7.21 -2.38 11.88
N THR A 34 -8.04 -1.99 10.92
CA THR A 34 -7.61 -1.72 9.54
C THR A 34 -6.75 -0.46 9.48
N GLY A 35 -7.18 0.63 10.15
CA GLY A 35 -6.37 1.85 10.26
C GLY A 35 -5.03 1.60 10.93
N LEU A 36 -5.01 0.85 12.05
CA LEU A 36 -3.80 0.47 12.75
C LEU A 36 -2.85 -0.34 11.85
N LEU A 37 -3.37 -1.29 11.06
CA LEU A 37 -2.57 -2.05 10.10
C LEU A 37 -1.90 -1.12 9.06
N LEU A 38 -2.64 -0.17 8.50
CA LEU A 38 -2.09 0.81 7.54
C LEU A 38 -1.01 1.69 8.18
N VAL A 39 -1.22 2.14 9.43
CA VAL A 39 -0.23 2.92 10.18
C VAL A 39 1.03 2.10 10.44
N VAL A 40 0.90 0.83 10.88
CA VAL A 40 2.04 -0.06 11.12
C VAL A 40 2.84 -0.28 9.84
N LEU A 41 2.17 -0.52 8.71
CA LEU A 41 2.84 -0.67 7.41
C LEU A 41 3.53 0.65 6.99
N GLY A 42 2.87 1.79 7.18
CA GLY A 42 3.47 3.10 6.93
C GLY A 42 4.71 3.36 7.80
N LEU A 43 4.66 3.02 9.09
CA LEU A 43 5.82 3.11 9.98
C LEU A 43 6.96 2.19 9.55
N ALA A 44 6.66 1.00 9.03
CA ALA A 44 7.69 0.11 8.48
C ALA A 44 8.41 0.78 7.29
N PHE A 45 7.68 1.43 6.38
CA PHE A 45 8.28 2.25 5.32
C PHE A 45 9.07 3.44 5.86
N SER A 46 8.57 4.14 6.88
CA SER A 46 9.25 5.27 7.49
C SER A 46 10.59 4.85 8.10
N LEU A 47 10.62 3.75 8.86
CA LEU A 47 11.85 3.20 9.45
C LEU A 47 12.85 2.76 8.37
N THR A 48 12.38 2.10 7.32
CA THR A 48 13.21 1.74 6.17
C THR A 48 13.78 2.96 5.48
N SER A 49 13.01 4.05 5.34
CA SER A 49 13.47 5.31 4.74
C SER A 49 14.50 6.00 5.62
N ILE A 50 14.34 5.99 6.95
CA ILE A 50 15.34 6.50 7.89
C ILE A 50 16.66 5.74 7.76
N ALA A 51 16.61 4.41 7.68
CA ALA A 51 17.82 3.60 7.48
C ALA A 51 18.52 3.95 6.16
N GLN A 52 17.78 4.12 5.07
CA GLN A 52 18.34 4.54 3.78
C GLN A 52 18.95 5.94 3.86
N ALA A 53 18.29 6.90 4.52
CA ALA A 53 18.80 8.25 4.72
C ALA A 53 20.10 8.26 5.54
N ALA A 54 20.16 7.46 6.62
CA ALA A 54 21.33 7.35 7.48
C ALA A 54 22.55 6.78 6.75
N CYS A 55 22.33 5.96 5.72
CA CYS A 55 23.37 5.45 4.83
C CYS A 55 23.73 6.38 3.67
N GLY A 56 23.18 7.61 3.63
CA GLY A 56 23.47 8.59 2.59
C GLY A 56 22.81 8.30 1.23
N HIS A 57 21.77 7.47 1.20
CA HIS A 57 21.04 7.20 -0.02
C HIS A 57 20.25 8.43 -0.48
N PHE A 58 20.26 8.71 -1.79
CA PHE A 58 19.42 9.73 -2.41
C PHE A 58 18.70 9.17 -3.65
N PRO A 59 17.52 9.69 -4.00
CA PRO A 59 16.76 9.20 -5.15
C PRO A 59 17.57 9.34 -6.45
N SER A 60 17.65 8.27 -7.22
CA SER A 60 18.38 8.19 -8.49
C SER A 60 17.60 8.70 -9.72
N VAL A 61 16.38 9.20 -9.51
CA VAL A 61 15.44 9.65 -10.54
C VAL A 61 14.82 10.98 -10.07
N PRO A 62 14.44 11.89 -10.98
CA PRO A 62 13.83 13.16 -10.61
C PRO A 62 12.62 13.00 -9.68
N VAL A 63 12.56 13.89 -8.69
CA VAL A 63 11.46 14.02 -7.73
C VAL A 63 10.45 15.03 -8.30
N ILE A 64 9.16 14.73 -8.26
CA ILE A 64 8.02 15.58 -8.68
C ILE A 64 7.83 16.71 -7.68
N LEU A 65 7.89 16.40 -6.39
CA LEU A 65 7.82 17.42 -5.35
C LEU A 65 9.14 18.23 -5.33
N PRO A 66 9.09 19.56 -5.14
CA PRO A 66 10.28 20.41 -5.06
C PRO A 66 11.00 20.24 -3.71
N LEU A 67 11.23 19.00 -3.30
CA LEU A 67 11.99 18.62 -2.12
C LEU A 67 13.45 18.48 -2.52
N ARG A 68 14.35 19.03 -1.70
CA ARG A 68 15.79 18.84 -1.92
C ARG A 68 16.12 17.35 -1.88
N LEU A 69 16.80 16.84 -2.92
CA LEU A 69 17.16 15.42 -3.08
C LEU A 69 17.92 14.87 -1.87
N GLU A 70 18.76 15.70 -1.27
CA GLU A 70 19.57 15.42 -0.06
C GLU A 70 18.73 14.97 1.13
N ASN A 71 17.48 15.44 1.23
CA ASN A 71 16.59 15.18 2.37
C ASN A 71 15.38 14.32 1.97
N TYR A 72 15.35 13.77 0.75
CA TYR A 72 14.17 13.08 0.22
C TYR A 72 13.69 11.94 1.13
N PHE A 73 14.59 11.06 1.59
CA PHE A 73 14.21 9.93 2.46
C PHE A 73 13.81 10.37 3.87
N VAL A 74 14.28 11.52 4.33
CA VAL A 74 13.82 12.15 5.59
C VAL A 74 12.37 12.61 5.42
N TRP A 75 12.07 13.32 4.34
CA TRP A 75 10.70 13.75 4.03
C TRP A 75 9.76 12.57 3.81
N GLN A 76 10.22 11.55 3.08
CA GLN A 76 9.47 10.32 2.88
C GLN A 76 9.15 9.66 4.23
N ALA A 77 10.12 9.56 5.15
CA ALA A 77 9.90 8.99 6.47
C ALA A 77 8.82 9.72 7.26
N LEU A 78 8.79 11.05 7.19
CA LEU A 78 7.80 11.88 7.91
C LEU A 78 6.41 11.86 7.25
N LEU A 79 6.36 11.84 5.92
CA LEU A 79 5.11 12.06 5.17
C LEU A 79 4.40 10.76 4.78
N VAL A 80 5.07 9.60 4.76
CA VAL A 80 4.47 8.33 4.33
C VAL A 80 3.23 7.97 5.15
N VAL A 81 3.28 8.05 6.48
CA VAL A 81 2.13 7.68 7.32
C VAL A 81 0.96 8.65 7.11
N PRO A 82 1.13 9.99 7.24
CA PRO A 82 0.07 10.96 6.93
C PRO A 82 -0.52 10.75 5.53
N TRP A 83 0.31 10.45 4.54
CA TRP A 83 -0.13 10.29 3.16
C TRP A 83 -0.88 9.00 2.90
N ILE A 84 -0.45 7.87 3.46
CA ILE A 84 -1.20 6.61 3.39
C ILE A 84 -2.59 6.81 3.99
N VAL A 85 -2.68 7.47 5.15
CA VAL A 85 -3.97 7.75 5.81
C VAL A 85 -4.81 8.69 4.95
N LEU A 86 -4.28 9.83 4.52
CA LEU A 86 -4.99 10.81 3.72
C LEU A 86 -5.49 10.22 2.40
N SER A 87 -4.61 9.58 1.64
CA SER A 87 -4.94 8.95 0.35
C SER A 87 -5.97 7.84 0.52
N TRP A 88 -5.89 7.04 1.58
CA TRP A 88 -6.90 6.03 1.92
C TRP A 88 -8.28 6.64 2.15
N PHE A 89 -8.37 7.73 2.92
CA PHE A 89 -9.63 8.45 3.14
C PHE A 89 -10.17 9.09 1.87
N LEU A 90 -9.33 9.77 1.09
CA LEU A 90 -9.73 10.42 -0.17
C LEU A 90 -10.27 9.40 -1.18
N VAL A 91 -9.54 8.31 -1.40
CA VAL A 91 -9.97 7.24 -2.31
C VAL A 91 -11.22 6.55 -1.76
N GLY A 92 -11.36 6.42 -0.45
CA GLY A 92 -12.57 5.88 0.18
C GLY A 92 -13.81 6.75 0.01
N LEU A 93 -13.67 8.07 0.14
CA LEU A 93 -14.74 9.02 -0.13
C LEU A 93 -15.15 8.96 -1.60
N LEU A 94 -14.18 9.02 -2.52
CA LEU A 94 -14.44 8.91 -3.95
C LEU A 94 -15.13 7.60 -4.32
N ALA A 95 -14.62 6.47 -3.82
CA ALA A 95 -15.21 5.15 -4.02
C ALA A 95 -16.65 5.08 -3.50
N ARG A 96 -16.93 5.69 -2.34
CA ARG A 96 -18.28 5.74 -1.79
C ARG A 96 -19.22 6.58 -2.64
N VAL A 97 -18.78 7.72 -3.15
CA VAL A 97 -19.58 8.56 -4.07
C VAL A 97 -19.90 7.80 -5.34
N LEU A 98 -18.88 7.22 -6.00
CA LEU A 98 -19.05 6.44 -7.23
C LEU A 98 -20.00 5.25 -7.05
N LEU A 99 -19.84 4.47 -5.97
CA LEU A 99 -20.77 3.38 -5.65
C LEU A 99 -22.20 3.90 -5.43
N GLY A 100 -22.37 5.06 -4.79
CA GLY A 100 -23.66 5.71 -4.61
C GLY A 100 -24.33 6.12 -5.92
N LEU A 101 -23.57 6.76 -6.82
CA LEU A 101 -24.04 7.16 -8.15
C LEU A 101 -24.45 5.95 -9.00
N MET A 102 -23.80 4.80 -8.80
CA MET A 102 -24.13 3.54 -9.46
C MET A 102 -25.24 2.73 -8.74
N GLY A 103 -25.90 3.34 -7.75
CA GLY A 103 -27.03 2.76 -7.03
C GLY A 103 -26.67 1.65 -6.03
N ALA A 104 -25.42 1.59 -5.56
CA ALA A 104 -25.00 0.67 -4.51
C ALA A 104 -25.14 1.33 -3.13
N ALA A 105 -26.07 0.81 -2.32
CA ALA A 105 -26.27 1.24 -0.93
C ALA A 105 -25.21 0.61 -0.02
N VAL A 106 -24.05 1.27 0.10
CA VAL A 106 -22.94 0.86 0.97
C VAL A 106 -22.61 1.95 1.98
N SER A 107 -22.10 1.59 3.16
CA SER A 107 -21.66 2.58 4.15
C SER A 107 -20.23 3.03 3.87
N LEU A 108 -19.88 4.29 4.19
CA LEU A 108 -18.50 4.79 4.05
C LEU A 108 -17.52 3.94 4.88
N ARG A 109 -17.90 3.57 6.10
CA ARG A 109 -17.10 2.69 6.97
C ARG A 109 -16.77 1.35 6.31
N GLN A 110 -17.74 0.74 5.62
CA GLN A 110 -17.52 -0.52 4.91
C GLN A 110 -16.54 -0.34 3.75
N VAL A 111 -16.70 0.74 2.96
CA VAL A 111 -15.81 1.06 1.84
C VAL A 111 -14.38 1.30 2.33
N LEU A 112 -14.20 2.13 3.36
CA LEU A 112 -12.89 2.40 3.97
C LEU A 112 -12.22 1.13 4.46
N VAL A 113 -12.93 0.27 5.20
CA VAL A 113 -12.34 -0.99 5.68
C VAL A 113 -11.90 -1.89 4.54
N LEU A 114 -12.77 -2.11 3.54
CA LEU A 114 -12.45 -2.99 2.42
C LEU A 114 -11.32 -2.45 1.54
N LEU A 115 -11.25 -1.13 1.35
CA LEU A 115 -10.12 -0.47 0.69
C LEU A 115 -8.84 -0.63 1.49
N GLY A 116 -8.86 -0.38 2.80
CA GLY A 116 -7.67 -0.46 3.65
C GLY A 116 -7.12 -1.88 3.72
N LEU A 117 -7.99 -2.87 3.84
CA LEU A 117 -7.61 -4.28 3.71
C LEU A 117 -7.01 -4.56 2.32
N GLY A 118 -7.63 -4.04 1.25
CA GLY A 118 -7.14 -4.12 -0.11
C GLY A 118 -5.70 -3.59 -0.28
N PHE A 119 -5.45 -2.38 0.21
CA PHE A 119 -4.15 -1.72 0.17
C PHE A 119 -3.09 -2.40 1.03
N SER A 120 -3.47 -3.08 2.11
CA SER A 120 -2.50 -3.70 3.02
C SER A 120 -1.62 -4.76 2.34
N SER A 121 -2.16 -5.55 1.40
CA SER A 121 -1.39 -6.54 0.63
C SER A 121 -0.34 -5.86 -0.27
N PHE A 122 -0.72 -4.77 -0.93
CA PHE A 122 0.19 -3.97 -1.75
C PHE A 122 1.32 -3.38 -0.92
N LEU A 123 0.98 -2.68 0.17
CA LEU A 123 1.96 -2.02 1.03
C LEU A 123 2.95 -3.01 1.62
N PHE A 124 2.47 -4.15 2.11
CA PHE A 124 3.33 -5.16 2.69
C PHE A 124 4.34 -5.72 1.68
N LEU A 125 3.89 -6.07 0.47
CA LEU A 125 4.78 -6.62 -0.55
C LEU A 125 5.70 -5.56 -1.15
N LEU A 126 5.22 -4.33 -1.34
CA LEU A 126 6.04 -3.20 -1.80
C LEU A 126 7.11 -2.84 -0.78
N TRP A 127 6.86 -3.01 0.52
CA TRP A 127 7.84 -2.73 1.55
C TRP A 127 9.05 -3.67 1.48
N ILE A 128 8.89 -4.92 1.04
CA ILE A 128 9.97 -5.92 0.97
C ILE A 128 11.18 -5.44 0.15
N PRO A 129 11.05 -4.98 -1.11
CA PRO A 129 12.20 -4.48 -1.87
C PRO A 129 12.84 -3.24 -1.22
N HIS A 130 12.07 -2.35 -0.58
CA HIS A 130 12.64 -1.23 0.16
C HIS A 130 13.44 -1.71 1.37
N LEU A 131 12.93 -2.69 2.11
CA LEU A 131 13.62 -3.29 3.24
C LEU A 131 14.93 -3.95 2.81
N LEU A 132 14.91 -4.74 1.72
CA LEU A 132 16.11 -5.34 1.16
C LEU A 132 17.15 -4.29 0.80
N THR A 133 16.73 -3.21 0.14
CA THR A 133 17.60 -2.06 -0.19
C THR A 133 18.26 -1.48 1.06
N ALA A 134 17.46 -1.24 2.12
CA ALA A 134 17.98 -0.71 3.38
C ALA A 134 18.96 -1.68 4.06
N ILE A 135 18.70 -2.99 4.03
CA ILE A 135 19.60 -4.01 4.57
C ILE A 135 20.95 -3.96 3.85
N PHE A 136 20.98 -3.92 2.52
CA PHE A 136 22.23 -3.85 1.78
C PHE A 136 23.04 -2.60 2.10
N TYR A 137 22.39 -1.45 2.23
CA TYR A 137 23.05 -0.21 2.65
C TYR A 137 23.58 -0.27 4.08
N LEU A 138 22.84 -0.87 5.01
CA LEU A 138 23.34 -1.11 6.37
C LEU A 138 24.53 -2.07 6.41
N LEU A 139 24.64 -2.98 5.43
CA LEU A 139 25.79 -3.86 5.26
C LEU A 139 26.97 -3.19 4.53
N GLY A 140 26.88 -1.89 4.22
CA GLY A 140 27.96 -1.10 3.64
C GLY A 140 27.94 -1.00 2.11
N MET A 141 26.90 -1.50 1.43
CA MET A 141 26.76 -1.29 -0.01
C MET A 141 26.61 0.20 -0.32
N SER A 142 27.39 0.70 -1.27
CA SER A 142 27.27 2.07 -1.75
C SER A 142 26.09 2.22 -2.71
N GLN A 143 25.61 3.45 -2.87
CA GLN A 143 24.57 3.76 -3.86
C GLN A 143 25.00 3.40 -5.29
N LYS A 144 26.28 3.59 -5.63
CA LYS A 144 26.80 3.24 -6.95
C LYS A 144 26.67 1.75 -7.20
N GLU A 145 27.11 0.93 -6.25
CA GLU A 145 27.00 -0.53 -6.36
C GLU A 145 25.54 -0.98 -6.48
N TRP A 146 24.62 -0.35 -5.73
CA TRP A 146 23.19 -0.66 -5.83
C TRP A 146 22.62 -0.32 -7.21
N VAL A 147 22.96 0.84 -7.74
CA VAL A 147 22.55 1.26 -9.09
C VAL A 147 23.14 0.31 -10.14
N ASP A 148 24.41 -0.05 -10.02
CA ASP A 148 25.06 -0.98 -10.95
C ASP A 148 24.38 -2.36 -10.91
N LEU A 149 24.05 -2.87 -9.71
CA LEU A 149 23.37 -4.14 -9.50
C LEU A 149 21.96 -4.18 -10.11
N LEU A 150 21.23 -3.06 -10.07
CA LEU A 150 19.89 -2.96 -10.65
C LEU A 150 19.88 -2.57 -12.14
N SER A 151 20.98 -2.01 -12.66
CA SER A 151 21.08 -1.56 -14.05
C SER A 151 21.54 -2.68 -14.98
N GLN A 152 22.30 -3.65 -14.47
CA GLN A 152 22.76 -4.79 -15.25
C GLN A 152 21.70 -5.90 -15.30
N PRO A 153 21.34 -6.40 -16.50
CA PRO A 153 20.46 -7.56 -16.64
C PRO A 153 21.01 -8.77 -15.89
N GLY A 154 20.24 -9.27 -14.92
CA GLY A 154 20.67 -10.38 -14.08
C GLY A 154 19.57 -10.92 -13.18
N TRP A 155 19.90 -11.94 -12.40
CA TRP A 155 18.95 -12.59 -11.48
C TRP A 155 18.46 -11.63 -10.39
N PHE A 156 19.32 -10.71 -9.91
CA PHE A 156 18.98 -9.76 -8.86
C PHE A 156 17.98 -8.70 -9.35
N GLN A 157 18.24 -8.10 -10.52
CA GLN A 157 17.30 -7.18 -11.17
C GLN A 157 15.95 -7.87 -11.42
N THR A 158 15.98 -9.11 -11.95
CA THR A 158 14.76 -9.89 -12.18
C THR A 158 13.97 -10.10 -10.88
N LEU A 159 14.63 -10.51 -9.80
CA LEU A 159 14.00 -10.68 -8.50
C LEU A 159 13.38 -9.38 -7.99
N TYR A 160 14.10 -8.27 -8.08
CA TYR A 160 13.61 -6.95 -7.66
C TYR A 160 12.35 -6.52 -8.45
N LEU A 161 12.37 -6.68 -9.77
CA LEU A 161 11.22 -6.36 -10.64
C LEU A 161 10.04 -7.30 -10.37
N VAL A 162 10.29 -8.59 -10.14
CA VAL A 162 9.25 -9.56 -9.77
C VAL A 162 8.58 -9.17 -8.46
N LEU A 163 9.34 -8.75 -7.44
CA LEU A 163 8.77 -8.28 -6.17
C LEU A 163 7.86 -7.06 -6.36
N ILE A 164 8.26 -6.09 -7.19
CA ILE A 164 7.44 -4.92 -7.52
C ILE A 164 6.17 -5.35 -8.26
N ALA A 165 6.29 -6.20 -9.28
CA ALA A 165 5.16 -6.70 -10.04
C ALA A 165 4.17 -7.47 -9.15
N LEU A 166 4.67 -8.33 -8.26
CA LEU A 166 3.86 -9.05 -7.28
C LEU A 166 3.15 -8.10 -6.32
N ALA A 167 3.80 -7.02 -5.87
CA ALA A 167 3.14 -6.02 -5.03
C ALA A 167 1.96 -5.37 -5.74
N ILE A 168 2.16 -4.91 -6.98
CA ILE A 168 1.11 -4.30 -7.82
C ILE A 168 -0.04 -5.28 -8.05
N LEU A 169 0.27 -6.50 -8.49
CA LEU A 169 -0.73 -7.54 -8.77
C LEU A 169 -1.51 -7.93 -7.51
N ALA A 170 -0.84 -8.08 -6.37
CA ALA A 170 -1.49 -8.40 -5.11
C ALA A 170 -2.43 -7.27 -4.66
N GLY A 171 -2.00 -6.01 -4.76
CA GLY A 171 -2.84 -4.84 -4.47
C GLY A 171 -4.09 -4.79 -5.33
N TRP A 172 -3.89 -4.89 -6.64
CA TRP A 172 -4.96 -4.90 -7.62
C TRP A 172 -5.96 -6.04 -7.38
N LEU A 173 -5.48 -7.27 -7.23
CA LEU A 173 -6.32 -8.43 -6.96
C LEU A 173 -7.05 -8.29 -5.62
N SER A 174 -6.35 -7.81 -4.59
CA SER A 174 -6.90 -7.63 -3.24
C SER A 174 -8.06 -6.65 -3.22
N LEU A 175 -7.94 -5.52 -3.90
CA LEU A 175 -9.02 -4.54 -4.05
C LEU A 175 -10.20 -5.09 -4.85
N ASN A 176 -9.94 -5.76 -5.97
CA ASN A 176 -10.99 -6.36 -6.79
C ASN A 176 -11.78 -7.42 -6.01
N LEU A 177 -11.11 -8.24 -5.20
CA LEU A 177 -11.76 -9.23 -4.34
C LEU A 177 -12.52 -8.58 -3.17
N SER A 178 -12.02 -7.47 -2.64
CA SER A 178 -12.61 -6.75 -1.51
C SER A 178 -13.86 -5.96 -1.90
N LEU A 179 -13.75 -5.13 -2.95
CA LEU A 179 -14.80 -4.23 -3.40
C LEU A 179 -15.69 -4.81 -4.49
N GLY A 180 -15.18 -5.68 -5.36
CA GLY A 180 -16.00 -6.32 -6.42
C GLY A 180 -17.17 -7.14 -5.86
N ARG A 181 -17.06 -7.58 -4.61
CA ARG A 181 -18.09 -8.34 -3.88
C ARG A 181 -18.89 -7.50 -2.89
N ILE A 182 -18.69 -6.18 -2.86
CA ILE A 182 -19.34 -5.29 -1.88
C ILE A 182 -20.87 -5.24 -2.03
N SER A 183 -21.36 -5.37 -3.27
CA SER A 183 -22.79 -5.40 -3.59
C SER A 183 -23.10 -6.59 -4.49
N LYS A 184 -24.01 -7.47 -4.05
CA LYS A 184 -24.46 -8.62 -4.84
C LYS A 184 -25.15 -8.20 -6.15
N LYS A 185 -25.94 -7.12 -6.11
CA LYS A 185 -26.72 -6.63 -7.27
C LYS A 185 -25.91 -5.75 -8.21
N ARG A 186 -24.81 -5.14 -7.75
CA ARG A 186 -24.00 -4.18 -8.52
C ARG A 186 -22.51 -4.57 -8.51
N ARG A 187 -22.21 -5.85 -8.79
CA ARG A 187 -20.82 -6.36 -8.81
C ARG A 187 -19.91 -5.60 -9.78
N LEU A 188 -20.43 -5.28 -10.97
CA LEU A 188 -19.67 -4.51 -11.97
C LEU A 188 -19.25 -3.13 -11.43
N ALA A 189 -20.13 -2.44 -10.72
CA ALA A 189 -19.80 -1.17 -10.05
C ALA A 189 -18.69 -1.37 -9.01
N GLY A 190 -18.76 -2.44 -8.22
CA GLY A 190 -17.71 -2.80 -7.26
C GLY A 190 -16.34 -3.00 -7.92
N TYR A 191 -16.29 -3.73 -9.04
CA TYR A 191 -15.04 -3.94 -9.79
C TYR A 191 -14.52 -2.65 -10.42
N LEU A 192 -15.39 -1.85 -11.05
CA LEU A 192 -14.97 -0.56 -11.63
C LEU A 192 -14.40 0.37 -10.57
N VAL A 193 -15.07 0.48 -9.43
CA VAL A 193 -14.59 1.30 -8.30
C VAL A 193 -13.31 0.73 -7.69
N ALA A 194 -13.14 -0.60 -7.66
CA ALA A 194 -11.87 -1.22 -7.23
C ALA A 194 -10.70 -0.81 -8.14
N ASN A 195 -10.89 -0.88 -9.46
CA ASN A 195 -9.87 -0.53 -10.45
C ASN A 195 -9.54 0.96 -10.41
N LEU A 196 -10.55 1.83 -10.44
CA LEU A 196 -10.37 3.27 -10.35
C LEU A 196 -9.75 3.68 -9.01
N GLY A 197 -10.18 3.05 -7.92
CA GLY A 197 -9.61 3.29 -6.59
C GLY A 197 -8.14 2.88 -6.51
N PHE A 198 -7.78 1.71 -7.08
CA PHE A 198 -6.39 1.28 -7.13
C PHE A 198 -5.52 2.23 -7.97
N LEU A 199 -5.96 2.60 -9.17
CA LEU A 199 -5.23 3.51 -10.05
C LEU A 199 -5.07 4.90 -9.41
N THR A 200 -6.15 5.46 -8.85
CA THR A 200 -6.12 6.76 -8.16
C THR A 200 -5.15 6.71 -7.00
N TRP A 201 -5.18 5.64 -6.20
CA TRP A 201 -4.29 5.50 -5.06
C TRP A 201 -2.83 5.32 -5.49
N LEU A 202 -2.57 4.55 -6.54
CA LEU A 202 -1.23 4.38 -7.10
C LEU A 202 -0.67 5.70 -7.63
N LEU A 203 -1.49 6.51 -8.32
CA LEU A 203 -1.12 7.86 -8.75
C LEU A 203 -0.80 8.77 -7.56
N LEU A 204 -1.59 8.73 -6.49
CA LEU A 204 -1.30 9.49 -5.27
C LEU A 204 0.01 9.01 -4.61
N LEU A 205 0.30 7.71 -4.60
CA LEU A 205 1.57 7.21 -4.07
C LEU A 205 2.76 7.63 -4.93
N VAL A 206 2.61 7.69 -6.25
CA VAL A 206 3.67 8.16 -7.16
C VAL A 206 4.10 9.58 -6.79
N VAL A 207 3.20 10.47 -6.37
CA VAL A 207 3.54 11.85 -5.94
C VAL A 207 4.45 11.91 -4.69
N ILE A 208 4.46 10.87 -3.85
CA ILE A 208 5.41 10.79 -2.73
C ILE A 208 6.66 10.01 -3.09
N LEU A 209 6.52 8.99 -3.93
CA LEU A 209 7.64 8.13 -4.34
C LEU A 209 8.48 8.74 -5.46
N ARG A 210 7.96 9.77 -6.11
CA ARG A 210 8.56 10.61 -7.13
C ARG A 210 8.13 12.01 -6.76
#